data_AF-A0A142FMF7-F1
#
_entry.id   AF-A0A142FMF7-F1
#
_cell.length_a   1.000
_cell.length_b   1.000
_cell.length_c   1.000
_cell.angle_alpha   90.00
_cell.angle_beta   90.00
_cell.angle_gamma   90.00
#
_symmetry.space_group_name_H-M   'P 1'
#
loop_
_entity.id
_entity.type
_entity.pdbx_description
1 polymer ?
#
loop_
_entity_poly.entity_id
_entity_poly.type
_entity_poly.pdbx_seq_one_letter_code
_entity_poly.pdbx_strand_id
1 'polypeptide(L)'
;MKNLLLGEGLTTVTALVHTASQLFGALDIFYDKALAGERFMIHFVSHGNDDGIQVGDDFVTWSMLRPYLQKINVATDQTLLLNMSTCKGLHGVKIVDKDGDYPFFGLIGAKVDLLVTDALEANKIMYRKWLNDMPVQKLVPETNQELGRNVLFNVSAEGFRKIKL
;
A
#
# COMPACT_ATOMS: atom_id res chain seq x y z
N MET A 1 -10.65 -2.51 9.65
CA MET A 1 -9.26 -2.97 9.67
C MET A 1 -8.57 -2.68 11.00
N LYS A 2 -8.50 -1.42 11.46
CA LYS A 2 -7.89 -1.03 12.76
C LYS A 2 -8.21 -1.98 13.93
N ASN A 3 -9.48 -2.18 14.27
CA ASN A 3 -9.87 -3.02 15.40
C ASN A 3 -9.45 -4.49 15.26
N LEU A 4 -9.40 -5.00 14.02
CA LEU A 4 -8.91 -6.36 13.76
C LEU A 4 -7.42 -6.43 14.07
N LEU A 5 -6.63 -5.51 13.52
CA LEU A 5 -5.18 -5.48 13.72
C LEU A 5 -4.82 -5.26 15.20
N LEU A 6 -5.53 -4.36 15.89
CA LEU A 6 -5.36 -4.18 17.34
C LEU A 6 -5.71 -5.45 18.12
N GLY A 7 -6.76 -6.17 17.73
CA GLY A 7 -7.16 -7.45 18.34
C GLY A 7 -6.12 -8.55 18.15
N GLU A 8 -5.33 -8.48 17.07
CA GLU A 8 -4.19 -9.37 16.80
C GLU A 8 -2.86 -8.85 17.41
N GLY A 9 -2.91 -7.81 18.26
CA GLY A 9 -1.75 -7.27 18.96
C GLY A 9 -0.85 -6.34 18.15
N LEU A 10 -1.28 -5.89 16.97
CA LEU A 10 -0.50 -4.94 16.16
C LEU A 10 -0.69 -3.49 16.62
N THR A 11 0.42 -2.78 16.74
CA THR A 11 0.40 -1.32 16.82
C THR A 11 -0.03 -0.77 15.46
N THR A 12 -1.20 -0.13 15.42
CA THR A 12 -1.66 0.57 14.22
C THR A 12 -1.70 2.06 14.44
N VAL A 13 -1.12 2.81 13.51
CA VAL A 13 -1.35 4.24 13.39
C VAL A 13 -2.38 4.46 12.29
N THR A 14 -3.44 5.20 12.59
CA THR A 14 -4.50 5.51 11.62
C THR A 14 -4.59 7.02 11.46
N ALA A 15 -4.45 7.50 10.22
CA ALA A 15 -4.77 8.86 9.84
C ALA A 15 -6.05 8.84 9.01
N LEU A 16 -7.11 9.48 9.51
CA LEU A 16 -8.31 9.75 8.71
C LEU A 16 -8.09 11.11 8.04
N VAL A 17 -8.16 11.14 6.71
CA VAL A 17 -7.83 12.32 5.91
C VAL A 17 -8.97 12.61 4.94
N HIS A 18 -9.32 13.89 4.83
CA HIS A 18 -10.42 14.40 4.00
C HIS A 18 -9.97 15.47 3.00
N THR A 19 -8.70 15.87 3.05
CA THR A 19 -8.08 16.78 2.06
C THR A 19 -6.70 16.28 1.67
N ALA A 20 -6.21 16.70 0.51
CA ALA A 20 -4.86 16.41 0.04
C ALA A 20 -3.80 16.90 1.05
N SER A 21 -4.01 18.08 1.65
CA SER A 21 -3.11 18.62 2.68
C SER A 21 -3.03 17.71 3.91
N GLN A 22 -4.16 17.19 4.39
CA GLN A 22 -4.18 16.24 5.51
C GLN A 22 -3.49 14.92 5.15
N LEU A 23 -3.64 14.45 3.91
CA LEU A 23 -2.93 13.27 3.43
C LEU A 23 -1.41 13.49 3.43
N PHE A 24 -0.93 14.61 2.90
CA PHE A 24 0.51 14.90 2.88
C PHE A 24 1.08 15.09 4.29
N GLY A 25 0.34 15.78 5.18
CA GLY A 25 0.72 15.87 6.59
C GLY A 25 0.78 14.51 7.30
N ALA A 26 -0.12 13.57 6.97
CA ALA A 26 -0.04 12.21 7.48
C ALA A 26 1.19 11.45 6.95
N LEU A 27 1.56 11.65 5.68
CA LEU A 27 2.78 11.08 5.11
C LEU A 27 4.05 11.66 5.74
N ASP A 28 4.04 12.92 6.15
CA ASP A 28 5.15 13.53 6.90
C ASP A 28 5.31 12.87 8.27
N ILE A 29 4.22 12.57 8.98
CA ILE A 29 4.27 11.81 10.24
C ILE A 29 4.90 10.43 10.03
N PHE A 30 4.54 9.72 8.95
CA PHE A 30 5.14 8.42 8.64
C PHE A 30 6.62 8.54 8.25
N TYR A 31 7.00 9.63 7.60
CA TYR A 31 8.41 9.91 7.31
C TYR A 31 9.22 10.10 8.60
N ASP A 32 8.72 10.86 9.57
CA ASP A 32 9.40 11.04 10.87
C ASP A 32 9.56 9.71 11.63
N LYS A 33 8.56 8.83 11.54
CA LYS A 33 8.63 7.47 12.10
C LYS A 33 9.69 6.62 11.41
N ALA A 34 9.78 6.70 10.09
CA ALA A 34 10.80 5.99 9.34
C ALA A 34 12.21 6.48 9.72
N LEU A 35 12.40 7.80 9.90
CA LEU A 35 13.66 8.38 10.40
C LEU A 35 14.01 7.92 11.82
N ALA A 36 13.01 7.65 12.65
CA ALA A 36 13.19 7.06 13.98
C ALA A 36 13.53 5.56 13.96
N GLY A 37 13.68 4.96 12.78
CA GLY A 37 14.03 3.54 12.60
C GLY A 37 12.83 2.59 12.53
N GLU A 38 11.60 3.09 12.54
CA GLU A 38 10.42 2.24 12.38
C GLU A 38 10.36 1.66 10.95
N ARG A 39 9.92 0.41 10.84
CA ARG A 39 9.66 -0.26 9.56
C ARG A 39 8.20 -0.70 9.55
N PHE A 40 7.50 -0.35 8.48
CA PHE A 40 6.05 -0.53 8.41
C PHE A 40 5.56 -0.65 6.97
N MET A 41 4.31 -1.09 6.86
CA MET A 41 3.54 -1.04 5.63
C MET A 41 2.57 0.14 5.70
N ILE A 42 2.41 0.88 4.60
CA ILE A 42 1.35 1.89 4.48
C ILE A 42 0.15 1.25 3.79
N HIS A 43 -1.00 1.29 4.45
CA HIS A 43 -2.26 0.77 3.92
C HIS A 43 -3.19 1.91 3.52
N PHE A 44 -3.42 2.09 2.23
CA PHE A 44 -4.41 3.02 1.69
C PHE A 44 -5.78 2.36 1.58
N VAL A 45 -6.80 3.03 2.11
CA VAL A 45 -8.21 2.65 1.96
C VAL A 45 -8.96 3.86 1.42
N SER A 46 -9.28 3.85 0.13
CA SER A 46 -10.01 4.92 -0.54
C SER A 46 -10.59 4.46 -1.88
N HIS A 47 -11.41 5.30 -2.51
CA HIS A 47 -11.65 5.19 -3.93
C HIS A 47 -10.38 5.59 -4.71
N GLY A 48 -10.18 4.96 -5.85
CA GLY A 48 -9.05 5.23 -6.72
C GLY A 48 -9.35 4.81 -8.14
N ASN A 49 -8.49 5.27 -9.05
CA ASN A 49 -8.56 4.93 -10.46
C ASN A 49 -7.14 4.79 -11.03
N ASP A 50 -7.06 4.84 -12.35
CA ASP A 50 -5.82 4.72 -13.10
C ASP A 50 -4.79 5.82 -12.82
N ASP A 51 -5.20 6.98 -12.31
CA ASP A 51 -4.41 8.22 -12.20
C ASP A 51 -4.12 8.64 -10.75
N GLY A 52 -4.88 8.13 -9.78
CA GLY A 52 -4.73 8.53 -8.38
C GLY A 52 -5.76 7.96 -7.42
N ILE A 53 -5.87 8.60 -6.26
CA ILE A 53 -6.84 8.30 -5.20
C ILE A 53 -7.69 9.52 -4.86
N GLN A 54 -8.93 9.26 -4.48
CA GLN A 54 -9.83 10.28 -3.94
C GLN A 54 -9.48 10.53 -2.47
N VAL A 55 -9.56 11.78 -2.02
CA VAL A 55 -9.34 12.19 -0.63
C VAL A 55 -10.38 13.25 -0.26
N GLY A 56 -11.49 12.84 0.35
CA GLY A 56 -12.66 13.72 0.48
C GLY A 56 -13.14 14.18 -0.90
N ASP A 57 -13.14 15.49 -1.14
CA ASP A 57 -13.46 16.07 -2.45
C ASP A 57 -12.23 16.28 -3.35
N ASP A 58 -11.02 16.13 -2.81
CA ASP A 58 -9.77 16.27 -3.56
C ASP A 58 -9.42 15.00 -4.33
N PHE A 59 -8.75 15.16 -5.47
CA PHE A 59 -8.16 14.06 -6.22
C PHE A 59 -6.63 14.17 -6.20
N VAL A 60 -5.96 13.17 -5.62
CA VAL A 60 -4.51 13.13 -5.48
C VAL A 60 -3.93 12.15 -6.48
N THR A 61 -3.16 12.68 -7.44
CA THR A 61 -2.54 11.87 -8.48
C THR A 61 -1.36 11.06 -7.94
N TRP A 62 -1.01 9.97 -8.65
CA TRP A 62 0.17 9.18 -8.31
C TRP A 62 1.46 10.01 -8.32
N SER A 63 1.62 10.95 -9.27
CA SER A 63 2.80 11.81 -9.35
C SER A 63 2.93 12.74 -8.13
N MET A 64 1.82 13.21 -7.57
CA MET A 64 1.81 14.01 -6.34
C MET A 64 2.25 13.20 -5.12
N LEU A 65 1.89 11.92 -5.04
CA LEU A 65 2.29 11.02 -3.95
C LEU A 65 3.76 10.63 -4.02
N ARG A 66 4.33 10.56 -5.23
CA ARG A 66 5.66 10.01 -5.48
C ARG A 66 6.76 10.59 -4.59
N PRO A 67 6.96 11.92 -4.48
CA PRO A 67 8.06 12.46 -3.67
C PRO A 67 7.93 12.08 -2.19
N TYR A 68 6.70 12.00 -1.67
CA TYR A 68 6.45 11.60 -0.28
C TYR A 68 6.74 10.12 -0.05
N LEU A 69 6.30 9.26 -0.96
CA LEU A 69 6.55 7.83 -0.85
C LEU A 69 8.04 7.51 -1.02
N GLN A 70 8.74 8.18 -1.94
CA GLN A 70 10.18 8.01 -2.13
C GLN A 70 10.99 8.37 -0.88
N LYS A 71 10.73 9.52 -0.24
CA LYS A 71 11.47 9.88 0.98
C LYS A 71 11.22 8.88 2.11
N ILE A 72 10.00 8.35 2.24
CA ILE A 72 9.68 7.33 3.25
C ILE A 72 10.38 6.01 2.89
N ASN A 73 10.38 5.62 1.61
CA ASN A 73 11.06 4.40 1.17
C ASN A 73 12.57 4.46 1.45
N VAL A 74 13.22 5.60 1.18
CA VAL A 74 14.63 5.81 1.54
C VAL A 74 14.84 5.72 3.06
N ALA A 75 14.01 6.39 3.86
CA ALA A 75 14.11 6.37 5.32
C ALA A 75 13.80 5.00 5.95
N THR A 76 13.12 4.12 5.21
CA THR A 76 12.86 2.72 5.62
C THR A 76 13.87 1.73 5.04
N ASP A 77 15.07 2.17 4.63
CA ASP A 77 16.09 1.34 3.99
C ASP A 77 15.56 0.56 2.76
N GLN A 78 14.67 1.20 2.00
CA GLN A 78 14.06 0.66 0.80
C GLN A 78 13.21 -0.60 1.03
N THR A 79 12.57 -0.71 2.21
CA THR A 79 11.67 -1.84 2.54
C THR A 79 10.19 -1.46 2.54
N LEU A 80 9.81 -0.24 2.10
CA LEU A 80 8.43 0.24 2.20
C LEU A 80 7.48 -0.63 1.35
N LEU A 81 6.50 -1.25 2.02
CA LEU A 81 5.39 -1.94 1.36
C LEU A 81 4.16 -1.05 1.33
N LEU A 82 3.52 -0.98 0.17
CA LEU A 82 2.21 -0.37 0.01
C LEU A 82 1.15 -1.44 -0.11
N ASN A 83 0.07 -1.29 0.64
CA ASN A 83 -1.13 -2.09 0.50
C ASN A 83 -2.27 -1.18 0.07
N MET A 84 -2.83 -1.45 -1.10
CA MET A 84 -3.84 -0.62 -1.77
C MET A 84 -5.18 -1.35 -1.72
N SER A 85 -5.98 -1.06 -0.69
CA SER A 85 -7.42 -1.39 -0.68
C SER A 85 -8.21 -0.29 -1.39
N THR A 86 -7.83 -0.03 -2.64
CA THR A 86 -8.50 0.91 -3.53
C THR A 86 -8.91 0.16 -4.79
N CYS A 87 -10.04 0.53 -5.41
CA CYS A 87 -10.40 -0.02 -6.72
C CYS A 87 -9.25 0.26 -7.69
N LYS A 88 -8.84 -0.77 -8.45
CA LYS A 88 -7.66 -0.74 -9.33
C LYS A 88 -6.36 -0.27 -8.65
N GLY A 89 -6.19 -0.51 -7.35
CA GLY A 89 -5.04 -0.07 -6.57
C GLY A 89 -3.68 -0.54 -7.10
N LEU A 90 -3.65 -1.61 -7.90
CA LEU A 90 -2.43 -2.04 -8.60
C LEU A 90 -1.91 -0.96 -9.59
N HIS A 91 -2.76 -0.06 -10.10
CA HIS A 91 -2.31 1.07 -10.92
C HIS A 91 -1.43 2.07 -10.16
N GLY A 92 -1.43 2.03 -8.82
CA GLY A 92 -0.43 2.74 -8.02
C GLY A 92 1.00 2.43 -8.45
N VAL A 93 1.28 1.29 -9.06
CA VAL A 93 2.61 0.96 -9.62
C VAL A 93 3.07 1.92 -10.73
N LYS A 94 2.15 2.62 -11.40
CA LYS A 94 2.47 3.58 -12.46
C LYS A 94 3.34 4.74 -11.96
N ILE A 95 3.37 4.97 -10.64
CA ILE A 95 4.24 5.94 -9.96
C ILE A 95 5.73 5.64 -10.09
N VAL A 96 6.10 4.42 -10.47
CA VAL A 96 7.49 4.02 -10.70
C VAL A 96 7.93 4.55 -12.07
N ASP A 97 8.85 5.51 -12.01
CA ASP A 97 9.53 6.09 -13.18
C ASP A 97 10.68 5.21 -13.68
N LYS A 98 11.13 5.53 -14.90
CA LYS A 98 12.28 4.89 -15.55
C LYS A 98 13.59 5.12 -14.78
N ASP A 99 13.74 6.31 -14.19
CA ASP A 99 14.96 6.76 -13.52
C ASP A 99 14.69 7.15 -12.05
N GLY A 100 15.77 7.25 -11.26
CA GLY A 100 15.75 7.65 -9.85
C GLY A 100 15.36 6.54 -8.87
N ASP A 101 15.29 6.89 -7.58
CA ASP A 101 14.95 5.92 -6.54
C ASP A 101 13.49 5.50 -6.61
N TYR A 102 13.23 4.30 -6.09
CA TYR A 102 11.89 3.75 -6.05
C TYR A 102 11.03 4.44 -4.98
N PRO A 103 9.75 4.73 -5.27
CA PRO A 103 8.82 5.27 -4.28
C PRO A 103 8.39 4.23 -3.22
N PHE A 104 8.65 2.95 -3.46
CA PHE A 104 8.39 1.84 -2.53
C PHE A 104 9.17 0.60 -2.97
N PHE A 105 9.28 -0.40 -2.11
CA PHE A 105 9.80 -1.72 -2.46
C PHE A 105 8.79 -2.54 -3.26
N GLY A 106 7.58 -2.70 -2.70
CA GLY A 106 6.51 -3.49 -3.29
C GLY A 106 5.14 -2.89 -3.04
N LEU A 107 4.22 -3.17 -3.96
CA LEU A 107 2.83 -2.79 -3.89
C LEU A 107 1.95 -4.03 -3.97
N ILE A 108 0.99 -4.13 -3.05
CA ILE A 108 -0.08 -5.11 -3.02
C ILE A 108 -1.37 -4.38 -3.33
N GLY A 109 -2.18 -4.91 -4.25
CA GLY A 109 -3.46 -4.32 -4.60
C GLY A 109 -4.26 -5.21 -5.53
N ALA A 110 -5.52 -4.86 -5.79
CA ALA A 110 -6.30 -5.56 -6.81
C ALA A 110 -6.09 -4.97 -8.20
N LYS A 111 -6.18 -5.85 -9.20
CA LYS A 111 -6.17 -5.50 -10.63
C LYS A 111 -7.56 -5.14 -11.16
N VAL A 112 -8.61 -5.55 -10.47
CA VAL A 112 -10.01 -5.36 -10.85
C VAL A 112 -10.73 -4.50 -9.81
N ASP A 113 -11.94 -4.06 -10.15
CA ASP A 113 -12.83 -3.44 -9.18
C ASP A 113 -13.11 -4.44 -8.04
N LEU A 114 -12.79 -4.00 -6.84
CA LEU A 114 -12.85 -4.81 -5.64
C LEU A 114 -14.17 -4.51 -4.93
N LEU A 115 -14.99 -5.53 -4.68
CA LEU A 115 -16.07 -5.38 -3.72
C LEU A 115 -15.45 -5.08 -2.35
N VAL A 116 -16.08 -4.20 -1.58
CA VAL A 116 -15.61 -3.81 -0.25
C VAL A 116 -15.45 -5.03 0.67
N THR A 117 -16.34 -6.00 0.54
CA THR A 117 -16.29 -7.29 1.26
C THR A 117 -15.04 -8.08 0.92
N ASP A 118 -14.72 -8.18 -0.37
CA ASP A 118 -13.57 -8.94 -0.86
C ASP A 118 -12.26 -8.29 -0.43
N ALA A 119 -12.20 -6.95 -0.51
CA ALA A 119 -11.05 -6.18 -0.06
C ALA A 119 -10.83 -6.39 1.44
N LEU A 120 -11.91 -6.35 2.22
CA LEU A 120 -11.86 -6.56 3.65
C LEU A 120 -11.34 -7.96 3.98
N GLU A 121 -11.98 -9.01 3.44
CA GLU A 121 -11.63 -10.41 3.70
C GLU A 121 -10.20 -10.73 3.30
N ALA A 122 -9.79 -10.35 2.08
CA ALA A 122 -8.43 -10.58 1.59
C ALA A 122 -7.39 -9.93 2.52
N ASN A 123 -7.65 -8.71 2.96
CA ASN A 123 -6.74 -8.03 3.89
C ASN A 123 -6.71 -8.69 5.27
N LYS A 124 -7.84 -9.19 5.80
CA LYS A 124 -7.82 -9.93 7.07
C LYS A 124 -6.91 -11.15 7.00
N ILE A 125 -7.08 -11.95 5.95
CA ILE A 125 -6.29 -13.17 5.72
C ILE A 125 -4.81 -12.79 5.56
N MET A 126 -4.51 -11.80 4.72
CA MET A 126 -3.15 -11.37 4.45
C MET A 126 -2.44 -10.89 5.72
N TYR A 127 -3.05 -10.01 6.52
CA TYR A 127 -2.45 -9.53 7.76
C TYR A 127 -2.29 -10.66 8.78
N ARG A 128 -3.28 -11.56 8.92
CA ARG A 128 -3.14 -12.72 9.80
C ARG A 128 -1.98 -13.62 9.39
N LYS A 129 -1.80 -13.88 8.09
CA LYS A 129 -0.67 -14.68 7.60
C LYS A 129 0.65 -13.97 7.84
N TRP A 130 0.72 -12.68 7.56
CA TRP A 130 1.94 -11.89 7.79
C TRP A 130 2.35 -11.88 9.26
N LEU A 131 1.38 -11.79 10.16
CA LEU A 131 1.59 -11.89 11.60
C LEU A 131 2.09 -13.24 12.09
N ASN A 132 1.83 -14.30 11.35
CA ASN A 132 2.35 -15.64 11.63
C ASN A 132 3.65 -15.91 10.84
N ASP A 133 4.49 -14.88 10.74
CA ASP A 133 5.80 -14.89 10.09
C ASP A 133 5.82 -15.40 8.64
N MET A 134 4.67 -15.32 7.93
CA MET A 134 4.64 -15.69 6.52
C MET A 134 5.50 -14.73 5.70
N PRO A 135 6.45 -15.23 4.88
CA PRO A 135 7.24 -14.40 4.01
C PRO A 135 6.37 -13.57 3.07
N VAL A 136 6.73 -12.30 2.85
CA VAL A 136 5.96 -11.34 2.02
C VAL A 136 5.64 -11.90 0.63
N GLN A 137 6.56 -12.68 0.05
CA GLN A 137 6.42 -13.29 -1.28
C GLN A 137 5.30 -14.34 -1.33
N LYS A 138 4.94 -14.92 -0.18
CA LYS A 138 3.86 -15.91 -0.05
C LYS A 138 2.51 -15.31 0.31
N LEU A 139 2.47 -14.08 0.85
CA LEU A 139 1.24 -13.48 1.35
C LEU A 139 0.12 -13.43 0.31
N VAL A 140 0.40 -12.91 -0.89
CA VAL A 140 -0.60 -12.81 -1.96
C VAL A 140 -1.05 -14.17 -2.50
N PRO A 141 -0.16 -15.09 -2.92
CA PRO A 141 -0.61 -16.39 -3.45
C PRO A 141 -1.39 -17.21 -2.41
N GLU A 142 -0.93 -17.22 -1.15
CA GLU A 142 -1.61 -17.94 -0.07
C GLU A 142 -2.95 -17.31 0.30
N THR A 143 -3.07 -15.98 0.24
CA THR A 143 -4.34 -15.28 0.47
C THR A 143 -5.33 -15.60 -0.66
N ASN A 144 -4.91 -15.53 -1.91
CA ASN A 144 -5.76 -15.88 -3.05
C ASN A 144 -6.20 -17.36 -3.03
N GLN A 145 -5.29 -18.26 -2.64
CA GLN A 145 -5.60 -19.68 -2.47
C GLN A 145 -6.68 -19.88 -1.40
N GLU A 146 -6.55 -19.24 -0.24
CA GLU A 146 -7.53 -19.33 0.85
C GLU A 146 -8.89 -18.71 0.46
N LEU A 147 -8.89 -17.64 -0.34
CA LEU A 147 -10.10 -17.06 -0.89
C LEU A 147 -10.75 -17.92 -1.99
N GLY A 148 -10.03 -18.88 -2.57
CA GLY A 148 -10.47 -19.67 -3.73
C GLY A 148 -10.53 -18.87 -5.04
N ARG A 149 -9.93 -17.68 -5.10
CA ARG A 149 -9.94 -16.78 -6.28
C ARG A 149 -8.79 -15.77 -6.25
N ASN A 150 -8.39 -15.30 -7.43
CA ASN A 150 -7.29 -14.35 -7.60
C ASN A 150 -7.75 -12.90 -7.47
N VAL A 151 -7.73 -12.37 -6.24
CA VAL A 151 -8.20 -11.00 -5.92
C VAL A 151 -7.03 -10.04 -5.74
N LEU A 152 -6.01 -10.46 -4.99
CA LEU A 152 -4.82 -9.67 -4.73
C LEU A 152 -3.71 -9.97 -5.75
N PHE A 153 -2.94 -8.95 -6.07
CA PHE A 153 -1.75 -9.03 -6.89
C PHE A 153 -0.65 -8.23 -6.20
N ASN A 154 0.61 -8.62 -6.41
CA ASN A 154 1.76 -7.87 -5.95
C ASN A 154 2.74 -7.60 -7.09
N VAL A 155 3.45 -6.49 -6.97
CA VAL A 155 4.49 -6.09 -7.91
C VAL A 155 5.59 -5.34 -7.14
N SER A 156 6.85 -5.65 -7.44
CA SER A 156 7.98 -4.85 -6.95
C SER A 156 8.21 -3.66 -7.87
N ALA A 157 8.68 -2.54 -7.32
CA ALA A 157 8.99 -1.37 -8.12
C ALA A 157 10.08 -1.67 -9.17
N GLU A 158 11.11 -2.42 -8.78
CA GLU A 158 12.16 -2.88 -9.69
C GLU A 158 11.62 -3.76 -10.82
N GLY A 159 10.77 -4.75 -10.49
CA GLY A 159 10.20 -5.65 -11.48
C GLY A 159 9.33 -4.91 -12.49
N PHE A 160 8.53 -3.94 -12.03
CA PHE A 160 7.73 -3.10 -12.93
C PHE A 160 8.59 -2.24 -13.86
N ARG A 161 9.63 -1.59 -13.32
CA ARG A 161 10.56 -0.78 -14.13
C ARG A 161 11.17 -1.60 -15.26
N LYS A 162 11.62 -2.83 -14.99
CA LYS A 162 12.22 -3.74 -15.98
C LYS A 162 11.28 -4.14 -17.11
N ILE A 163 9.96 -4.17 -16.88
CA ILE A 163 8.96 -4.53 -17.91
C ILE A 163 8.52 -3.30 -18.73
N LYS A 164 8.73 -2.08 -18.20
CA LYS A 164 8.40 -0.80 -18.86
C LYS A 164 9.49 -0.30 -19.81
N LEU A 165 10.70 -0.85 -19.72
CA LEU A 165 11.86 -0.55 -20.57
C LEU A 165 11.87 -1.47 -21.78
#